data_AF-A0A3P7JXT3-F1
#
_entry.id   AF-A0A3P7JXT3-F1
#
_cell.length_a   1.000
_cell.length_b   1.000
_cell.length_c   1.000
_cell.angle_alpha   90.00
_cell.angle_beta   90.00
_cell.angle_gamma   90.00
#
_symmetry.space_group_name_H-M   'P 1'
#
loop_
_entity.id
_entity.type
_entity.pdbx_description
1 polymer ?
#
loop_
_entity_poly.entity_id
_entity_poly.type
_entity_poly.pdbx_seq_one_letter_code
_entity_poly.pdbx_strand_id
1 'polypeptide(L)'
;MPFLKSLKFRNNQIRVIPTRAFERFPALEYLDLADNPITTIHPGAFTPLQLRELHLDTSSLLCDCHLAWFSSWFVSSKLSRRTVHTRCAHPLPLSGIDVFAIDASNLTCVDDSPRAHIIEHPATSVTTLVGGQARFTCSGYGHAPLQVEVTIKFLHP
;
A
#
# COMPACT_ATOMS: atom_id res chain seq x y z
N MET A 1 -9.19 19.81 1.55
CA MET A 1 -8.72 21.14 1.99
C MET A 1 -7.90 21.70 0.85
N PRO A 2 -8.46 22.59 0.01
CA PRO A 2 -7.86 22.89 -1.29
C PRO A 2 -6.56 23.69 -1.24
N PHE A 3 -6.20 24.27 -0.10
CA PHE A 3 -5.05 25.17 0.05
C PHE A 3 -3.87 24.58 0.83
N LEU A 4 -3.97 23.34 1.30
CA LEU A 4 -2.90 22.73 2.08
C LEU A 4 -1.67 22.50 1.19
N LYS A 5 -0.54 23.11 1.55
CA LYS A 5 0.71 23.04 0.77
C LYS A 5 1.75 22.07 1.31
N SER A 6 1.72 21.80 2.62
CA SER A 6 2.70 20.96 3.29
C SER A 6 1.99 19.96 4.18
N LEU A 7 2.35 18.68 4.07
CA LEU A 7 1.82 17.59 4.86
C LEU A 7 2.97 16.73 5.36
N LYS A 8 3.04 16.55 6.68
CA LYS A 8 4.13 15.85 7.36
C LYS A 8 3.56 14.71 8.20
N PHE A 9 3.85 13.48 7.80
CA PHE A 9 3.53 12.25 8.51
C PHE A 9 4.78 11.41 8.77
N ARG A 10 5.96 12.03 8.83
CA ARG A 10 7.19 11.35 9.24
C ARG A 10 7.01 10.61 10.57
N ASN A 11 7.69 9.47 10.75
CA ASN A 11 7.71 8.70 12.00
C ASN A 11 6.30 8.25 12.45
N ASN A 12 5.49 7.78 11.50
CA ASN A 12 4.18 7.19 11.79
C ASN A 12 4.16 5.71 11.41
N GLN A 13 2.98 5.10 11.47
CA GLN A 13 2.74 3.68 11.18
C GLN A 13 2.04 3.48 9.83
N ILE A 14 2.31 4.35 8.85
CA ILE A 14 1.68 4.24 7.52
C ILE A 14 2.28 3.04 6.80
N ARG A 15 1.44 2.06 6.46
CA ARG A 15 1.85 0.85 5.73
C ARG A 15 1.47 0.90 4.25
N VAL A 16 0.35 1.53 3.92
CA VAL A 16 -0.21 1.55 2.57
C VAL A 16 -0.50 2.99 2.17
N ILE A 17 -0.07 3.37 0.97
CA ILE A 17 -0.51 4.60 0.31
C ILE A 17 -1.50 4.21 -0.81
N PRO A 18 -2.81 4.43 -0.61
CA PRO A 18 -3.83 4.01 -1.57
C PRO A 18 -3.83 4.91 -2.82
N THR A 19 -4.43 4.42 -3.90
CA THR A 19 -4.71 5.22 -5.10
C THR A 19 -5.48 6.48 -4.71
N ARG A 20 -5.07 7.65 -5.23
CA ARG A 20 -5.71 8.95 -4.95
C ARG A 20 -5.71 9.35 -3.47
N ALA A 21 -4.76 8.86 -2.66
CA ALA A 21 -4.64 9.19 -1.23
C ALA A 21 -4.74 10.70 -0.94
N PHE A 22 -4.25 11.54 -1.85
CA PHE A 22 -4.13 12.98 -1.67
C PHE A 22 -5.01 13.81 -2.62
N GLU A 23 -6.01 13.21 -3.28
CA GLU A 23 -6.87 13.90 -4.27
C GLU A 23 -7.58 15.14 -3.70
N ARG A 24 -7.86 15.15 -2.39
CA ARG A 24 -8.49 16.30 -1.69
C ARG A 24 -7.52 17.43 -1.31
N PHE A 25 -6.24 17.32 -1.67
CA PHE A 25 -5.17 18.29 -1.43
C PHE A 25 -4.46 18.69 -2.74
N PRO A 26 -5.18 19.28 -3.70
CA PRO A 26 -4.64 19.58 -5.04
C PRO A 26 -3.48 20.60 -5.02
N ALA A 27 -3.36 21.44 -3.98
CA ALA A 27 -2.28 22.42 -3.82
C ALA A 27 -1.08 21.89 -3.01
N LEU A 28 -1.02 20.59 -2.72
CA LEU A 28 0.06 20.01 -1.93
C LEU A 28 1.38 20.05 -2.72
N GLU A 29 2.39 20.73 -2.17
CA GLU A 29 3.72 20.91 -2.77
C GLU A 29 4.79 20.11 -2.01
N TYR A 30 4.62 19.91 -0.70
CA TYR A 30 5.57 19.22 0.16
C TYR A 30 4.90 18.05 0.89
N LEU A 31 5.45 16.85 0.75
CA LEU A 31 4.96 15.65 1.41
C LEU A 31 6.11 14.91 2.11
N ASP A 32 6.02 14.75 3.43
CA ASP A 32 6.97 13.96 4.21
C ASP A 32 6.33 12.70 4.78
N LEU A 33 6.74 11.55 4.24
CA LEU A 33 6.34 10.21 4.62
C LEU A 33 7.54 9.38 5.09
N ALA A 34 8.69 10.01 5.35
CA ALA A 34 9.89 9.29 5.80
C ALA A 34 9.65 8.55 7.12
N ASP A 35 10.46 7.53 7.37
CA ASP A 35 10.42 6.76 8.61
C ASP A 35 9.03 6.14 8.89
N ASN A 36 8.37 5.66 7.83
CA ASN A 36 7.14 4.87 7.93
C ASN A 36 7.39 3.46 7.36
N PRO A 37 6.78 2.41 7.93
CA PRO A 37 6.92 1.03 7.43
C PRO A 37 6.03 0.78 6.20
N ILE A 38 6.20 1.60 5.16
CA ILE A 38 5.39 1.54 3.95
C ILE A 38 5.75 0.27 3.19
N THR A 39 4.78 -0.63 3.06
CA THR A 39 4.88 -1.89 2.34
C THR A 39 4.30 -1.80 0.94
N THR A 40 3.33 -0.91 0.69
CA THR A 40 2.67 -0.81 -0.62
C THR A 40 2.34 0.64 -0.98
N ILE A 41 2.67 1.01 -2.22
CA ILE A 41 2.29 2.29 -2.84
C ILE A 41 1.49 1.95 -4.09
N HIS A 42 0.17 2.19 -4.05
CA HIS A 42 -0.71 1.81 -5.14
C HIS A 42 -0.52 2.72 -6.37
N PRO A 43 -0.75 2.19 -7.59
CA PRO A 43 -0.78 3.01 -8.80
C PRO A 43 -1.67 4.24 -8.63
N GLY A 44 -1.12 5.40 -8.99
CA GLY A 44 -1.82 6.69 -8.89
C GLY A 44 -1.98 7.21 -7.45
N ALA A 45 -1.22 6.70 -6.48
CA ALA A 45 -1.22 7.21 -5.10
C ALA A 45 -0.95 8.72 -5.01
N PHE A 46 -0.05 9.22 -5.88
CA PHE A 46 0.32 10.63 -5.94
C PHE A 46 -0.40 11.40 -7.05
N THR A 47 -1.37 10.82 -7.75
CA THR A 47 -2.13 11.54 -8.78
C THR A 47 -3.28 12.32 -8.13
N PRO A 48 -3.51 13.61 -8.45
CA PRO A 48 -2.88 14.45 -9.48
C PRO A 48 -1.80 15.42 -8.94
N LEU A 49 -1.10 15.07 -7.86
CA LEU A 49 -0.18 15.99 -7.18
C LEU A 49 0.98 16.44 -8.09
N GLN A 50 1.35 17.71 -7.95
CA GLN A 50 2.56 18.30 -8.52
C GLN A 50 3.50 18.69 -7.38
N LEU A 51 4.06 17.68 -6.73
CA LEU A 51 4.98 17.89 -5.61
C LEU A 51 6.24 18.60 -6.08
N ARG A 52 6.74 19.49 -5.22
CA ARG A 52 8.09 20.08 -5.32
C ARG A 52 9.10 19.27 -4.52
N GLU A 53 8.64 18.64 -3.44
CA GLU A 53 9.49 17.88 -2.54
C GLU A 53 8.73 16.70 -1.94
N LEU A 54 9.36 15.53 -2.00
CA LEU A 54 8.87 14.28 -1.41
C LEU A 54 9.98 13.72 -0.53
N HIS A 55 9.68 13.51 0.75
CA HIS A 55 10.51 12.70 1.63
C HIS A 55 9.85 11.33 1.77
N LEU A 56 10.57 10.29 1.38
CA LEU A 56 10.09 8.91 1.45
C LEU A 56 11.28 8.00 1.76
N ASP A 57 11.37 7.54 2.99
CA ASP A 57 12.38 6.58 3.44
C ASP A 57 11.67 5.35 4.00
N THR A 58 11.79 4.22 3.31
CA THR A 58 11.22 2.94 3.74
C THR A 58 12.11 1.79 3.26
N SER A 59 12.17 0.74 4.07
CA SER A 59 12.83 -0.54 3.74
C SER A 59 11.87 -1.72 3.78
N SER A 60 10.56 -1.46 3.81
CA SER A 60 9.52 -2.48 3.99
C SER A 60 8.75 -2.79 2.71
N LEU A 61 9.18 -2.28 1.55
CA LEU A 61 8.39 -2.34 0.33
C LEU A 61 8.23 -3.78 -0.18
N LEU A 62 7.02 -4.07 -0.65
CA LEU A 62 6.76 -5.19 -1.52
C LEU A 62 7.01 -4.77 -2.97
N CYS A 63 8.12 -5.24 -3.53
CA CYS A 63 8.58 -4.95 -4.87
C CYS A 63 8.09 -6.00 -5.87
N ASP A 64 6.86 -5.82 -6.33
CA ASP A 64 6.24 -6.62 -7.38
C ASP A 64 5.64 -5.74 -8.48
N CYS A 65 4.91 -6.34 -9.41
CA CYS A 65 4.37 -5.64 -10.57
C CYS A 65 3.49 -4.43 -10.25
N HIS A 66 2.85 -4.38 -9.09
CA HIS A 66 2.02 -3.22 -8.73
C HIS A 66 2.85 -2.02 -8.28
N LEU A 67 4.16 -2.18 -8.05
CA LEU A 67 5.10 -1.09 -7.80
C LEU A 67 5.82 -0.63 -9.09
N ALA A 68 5.67 -1.35 -10.22
CA ALA A 68 6.40 -1.07 -11.46
C ALA A 68 6.23 0.35 -12.01
N TRP A 69 5.12 1.02 -11.70
CA TRP A 69 4.84 2.40 -12.09
C TRP A 69 5.67 3.44 -11.31
N PHE A 70 6.18 3.10 -10.13
CA PHE A 70 6.71 4.09 -9.19
C PHE A 70 8.00 4.74 -9.71
N SER A 71 8.92 3.95 -10.25
CA SER A 71 10.18 4.45 -10.82
C SER A 71 9.94 5.41 -11.99
N SER A 72 9.03 5.07 -12.91
CA SER A 72 8.71 5.91 -14.07
C SER A 72 7.97 7.19 -13.66
N TRP A 73 7.01 7.09 -12.74
CA TRP A 73 6.35 8.26 -12.17
C TRP A 73 7.35 9.21 -11.50
N PHE A 74 8.25 8.69 -10.67
CA PHE A 74 9.22 9.51 -9.96
C PHE A 74 10.16 10.24 -10.93
N VAL A 75 10.66 9.57 -11.97
CA VAL A 75 11.48 10.22 -13.00
C VAL A 75 10.70 11.33 -13.72
N SER A 76 9.43 11.09 -14.07
CA SER A 76 8.60 12.11 -14.72
C SER A 76 8.27 13.30 -13.82
N SER A 77 8.21 13.08 -12.50
CA SER A 77 7.92 14.11 -11.49
C SER A 77 9.07 15.10 -11.27
N LYS A 78 10.29 14.78 -11.75
CA LYS A 78 11.51 15.59 -11.57
C LYS A 78 11.88 15.89 -10.11
N LEU A 79 11.42 15.05 -9.19
CA LEU A 79 11.73 15.15 -7.77
C LEU A 79 13.20 14.75 -7.49
N SER A 80 13.73 15.28 -6.40
CA SER A 80 15.11 15.00 -5.97
C SER A 80 15.25 13.58 -5.41
N ARG A 81 16.24 12.81 -5.90
CA ARG A 81 16.61 11.49 -5.32
C ARG A 81 17.23 11.58 -3.93
N ARG A 82 17.59 12.78 -3.44
CA ARG A 82 18.29 12.96 -2.14
C ARG A 82 17.42 12.62 -0.94
N THR A 83 16.11 12.70 -1.08
CA THR A 83 15.14 12.56 0.03
C THR A 83 14.25 11.33 -0.15
N VAL A 84 14.52 10.51 -1.16
CA VAL A 84 13.72 9.32 -1.48
C VAL A 84 14.64 8.10 -1.48
N HIS A 85 14.47 7.26 -0.47
CA HIS A 85 15.19 6.00 -0.27
C HIS A 85 14.16 4.88 -0.08
N THR A 86 14.10 3.96 -1.03
CA THR A 86 13.03 2.96 -1.07
C THR A 86 13.64 1.61 -1.35
N ARG A 87 13.76 0.79 -0.30
CA ARG A 87 14.30 -0.58 -0.39
C ARG A 87 13.19 -1.61 -0.28
N CYS A 88 13.34 -2.69 -1.03
CA CYS A 88 12.45 -3.84 -0.95
C CYS A 88 12.71 -4.64 0.32
N ALA A 89 11.65 -5.07 1.01
CA ALA A 89 11.71 -6.17 1.96
C ALA A 89 11.41 -7.50 1.27
N HIS A 90 10.46 -7.48 0.33
CA HIS A 90 9.99 -8.65 -0.42
C HIS A 90 9.87 -8.34 -1.92
N PRO A 91 9.96 -9.35 -2.80
CA PRO A 91 10.28 -10.76 -2.50
C PRO A 91 11.75 -10.93 -2.04
N LEU A 92 12.08 -12.09 -1.45
CA LEU A 92 13.41 -12.37 -0.89
C LEU A 92 14.57 -12.08 -1.87
N PRO A 93 14.50 -12.41 -3.17
CA PRO A 93 15.58 -12.11 -4.12
C PRO A 93 15.85 -10.61 -4.32
N LEU A 94 14.86 -9.75 -4.01
CA LEU A 94 14.98 -8.30 -4.12
C LEU A 94 15.23 -7.62 -2.77
N SER A 95 15.28 -8.37 -1.67
CA SER A 95 15.39 -7.82 -0.32
C SER A 95 16.64 -6.94 -0.16
N GLY A 96 16.47 -5.74 0.39
CA GLY A 96 17.52 -4.74 0.56
C GLY A 96 17.87 -3.92 -0.68
N ILE A 97 17.39 -4.31 -1.87
CA ILE A 97 17.68 -3.59 -3.12
C ILE A 97 16.81 -2.34 -3.21
N ASP A 98 17.41 -1.22 -3.65
CA ASP A 98 16.68 0.02 -3.91
C ASP A 98 15.81 -0.13 -5.17
N VAL A 99 14.54 0.27 -5.08
CA VAL A 99 13.54 0.13 -6.16
C VAL A 99 14.01 0.77 -7.47
N PHE A 100 14.78 1.84 -7.41
CA PHE A 100 15.28 2.53 -8.60
C PHE A 100 16.47 1.84 -9.26
N ALA A 101 17.06 0.84 -8.61
CA ALA A 101 18.10 -0.02 -9.19
C ALA A 101 17.52 -1.28 -9.87
N ILE A 102 16.20 -1.49 -9.80
CA ILE A 102 15.51 -2.65 -10.34
C ILE A 102 14.84 -2.25 -11.66
N ASP A 103 15.06 -3.05 -12.71
CA ASP A 103 14.32 -2.88 -13.95
C ASP A 103 12.83 -3.20 -13.74
N ALA A 104 11.94 -2.37 -14.29
CA ALA A 104 10.50 -2.52 -14.11
C ALA A 104 9.97 -3.88 -14.62
N SER A 105 10.62 -4.53 -15.58
CA SER A 105 10.27 -5.87 -16.06
C SER A 105 10.56 -6.99 -15.05
N ASN A 106 11.48 -6.76 -14.10
CA ASN A 106 11.79 -7.70 -13.02
C ASN A 106 10.81 -7.58 -11.83
N LEU A 107 9.97 -6.54 -11.81
CA LEU A 107 8.89 -6.40 -10.85
C LEU A 107 7.68 -7.19 -11.36
N THR A 108 7.64 -8.48 -11.06
CA THR A 108 6.60 -9.41 -11.54
C THR A 108 5.63 -9.77 -10.43
N CYS A 109 4.38 -10.09 -10.81
CA CYS A 109 3.42 -10.72 -9.93
C CYS A 109 3.24 -12.15 -10.41
N VAL A 110 3.89 -13.07 -9.72
CA VAL A 110 3.62 -14.51 -9.85
C VAL A 110 2.49 -14.85 -8.87
N ASP A 111 1.78 -15.96 -9.07
CA ASP A 111 0.74 -16.44 -8.16
C ASP A 111 1.23 -16.61 -6.70
N ASP A 112 2.56 -16.71 -6.49
CA ASP A 112 3.26 -16.68 -5.19
C ASP A 112 3.57 -15.25 -4.67
N SER A 113 2.88 -14.22 -5.17
CA SER A 113 3.00 -12.87 -4.59
C SER A 113 2.71 -12.94 -3.09
N PRO A 114 3.54 -12.33 -2.23
CA PRO A 114 3.34 -12.37 -0.79
C PRO A 114 2.11 -11.56 -0.34
N ARG A 115 1.36 -10.96 -1.27
CA ARG A 115 0.10 -10.27 -0.96
C ARG A 115 -0.93 -11.25 -0.41
N ALA A 116 -1.60 -10.81 0.64
CA ALA A 116 -2.77 -11.49 1.14
C ALA A 116 -3.90 -11.39 0.10
N HIS A 117 -4.51 -12.52 -0.22
CA HIS A 117 -5.68 -12.60 -1.10
C HIS A 117 -6.74 -13.50 -0.48
N ILE A 118 -8.00 -13.06 -0.52
CA ILE A 118 -9.15 -13.84 -0.03
C ILE A 118 -9.61 -14.76 -1.16
N ILE A 119 -9.57 -16.06 -0.92
CA ILE A 119 -10.05 -17.10 -1.85
C ILE A 119 -11.56 -17.28 -1.66
N GLU A 120 -12.00 -17.45 -0.41
CA GLU A 120 -13.40 -17.69 -0.07
C GLU A 120 -13.93 -16.50 0.71
N HIS A 121 -14.95 -15.83 0.14
CA HIS A 121 -15.62 -14.73 0.80
C HIS A 121 -16.76 -15.26 1.67
N PRO A 122 -16.96 -14.74 2.89
CA PRO A 122 -18.07 -15.15 3.74
C PRO A 122 -19.41 -14.76 3.12
N ALA A 123 -20.45 -15.56 3.37
CA ALA A 123 -21.81 -15.24 2.97
C ALA A 123 -22.25 -13.87 3.55
N THR A 124 -22.96 -13.07 2.74
CA THR A 124 -23.41 -11.71 3.14
C THR A 124 -24.46 -11.74 4.25
N SER A 125 -25.21 -12.83 4.38
CA SER A 125 -26.14 -13.07 5.48
C SER A 125 -26.25 -14.57 5.75
N VAL A 126 -26.44 -14.91 7.02
CA VAL A 126 -26.72 -16.28 7.48
C VAL A 126 -27.92 -16.19 8.40
N THR A 127 -28.99 -16.91 8.06
CA THR A 127 -30.18 -17.03 8.91
C THR A 127 -30.06 -18.28 9.77
N THR A 128 -30.41 -18.14 11.04
CA THR A 128 -30.46 -19.26 11.99
C THR A 128 -31.64 -19.07 12.93
N LEU A 129 -32.07 -20.15 13.57
CA LEU A 129 -33.09 -20.07 14.61
C LEU A 129 -32.54 -19.33 15.82
N VAL A 130 -33.40 -18.70 16.62
CA VAL A 130 -32.99 -18.04 17.86
C VAL A 130 -32.33 -19.08 18.78
N GLY A 131 -31.09 -18.79 19.21
CA GLY A 131 -30.24 -19.72 19.97
C GLY A 131 -29.41 -20.69 19.13
N GLY A 132 -29.55 -20.67 17.79
CA GLY A 132 -28.72 -21.43 16.87
C GLY A 132 -27.36 -20.77 16.59
N GLN A 133 -26.42 -21.55 16.03
CA GLN A 133 -25.08 -21.08 15.67
C GLN A 133 -25.04 -20.65 14.20
N ALA A 134 -24.62 -19.41 13.93
CA ALA A 134 -24.27 -18.95 12.59
C ALA A 134 -22.78 -19.21 12.33
N ARG A 135 -22.43 -19.72 11.15
CA ARG A 135 -21.05 -19.98 10.72
C ARG A 135 -20.72 -19.17 9.48
N PHE A 136 -19.62 -18.42 9.54
CA PHE A 136 -19.03 -17.73 8.41
C PHE A 136 -17.67 -18.36 8.10
N THR A 137 -17.42 -18.70 6.84
CA THR A 137 -16.13 -19.22 6.38
C THR A 137 -15.45 -18.15 5.54
N CYS A 138 -14.17 -17.91 5.80
CA CYS A 138 -13.32 -17.06 4.98
C CYS A 138 -11.96 -17.75 4.88
N SER A 139 -11.44 -17.90 3.67
CA SER A 139 -10.11 -18.48 3.43
C SER A 139 -9.31 -17.56 2.53
N GLY A 140 -7.99 -17.56 2.70
CA GLY A 140 -7.10 -16.72 1.92
C GLY A 140 -5.68 -17.28 1.95
N TYR A 141 -4.85 -16.81 1.03
CA TYR A 141 -3.43 -17.11 0.95
C TYR A 141 -2.60 -15.82 1.00
N GLY A 142 -1.30 -15.95 1.16
CA GLY A 142 -0.34 -14.85 1.19
C GLY A 142 0.83 -15.17 2.13
N HIS A 143 1.77 -14.24 2.27
CA HIS A 143 3.01 -14.54 2.99
C HIS A 143 2.85 -14.45 4.51
N ALA A 144 3.44 -15.41 5.21
CA ALA A 144 3.37 -15.49 6.66
C ALA A 144 4.21 -14.38 7.35
N PRO A 145 3.76 -13.87 8.51
CA PRO A 145 2.49 -14.17 9.16
C PRO A 145 1.35 -13.35 8.55
N LEU A 146 0.32 -14.03 8.07
CA LEU A 146 -0.93 -13.40 7.66
C LEU A 146 -1.73 -13.02 8.90
N GLN A 147 -2.02 -11.73 9.06
CA GLN A 147 -2.99 -11.27 10.05
C GLN A 147 -4.38 -11.31 9.42
N VAL A 148 -5.21 -12.24 9.88
CA VAL A 148 -6.62 -12.35 9.48
C VAL A 148 -7.48 -11.77 10.59
N GLU A 149 -8.28 -10.76 10.26
CA GLU A 149 -9.22 -10.12 11.18
C GLU A 149 -10.65 -10.28 10.65
N VAL A 150 -11.59 -10.67 11.51
CA VAL A 150 -13.00 -10.88 11.17
C VAL A 150 -13.85 -9.88 11.92
N THR A 151 -14.56 -9.02 11.19
CA THR A 151 -15.51 -8.04 11.76
C THR A 151 -16.93 -8.44 11.41
N ILE A 152 -17.77 -8.70 12.42
CA ILE A 152 -19.21 -8.98 12.26
C ILE A 152 -19.99 -7.72 12.65
N LYS A 153 -20.81 -7.20 11.75
CA LYS A 153 -21.75 -6.10 12.04
C LYS A 153 -23.16 -6.66 12.16
N PHE A 154 -23.73 -6.58 13.37
CA PHE A 154 -25.14 -6.89 13.59
C PHE A 154 -25.98 -5.68 13.17
N LEU A 155 -26.73 -5.82 12.07
CA LEU A 155 -27.77 -4.87 11.73
C LEU A 155 -28.87 -5.01 12.79
N HIS A 156 -28.92 -4.06 13.73
CA HIS A 156 -30.08 -3.92 14.60
C HIS A 156 -31.24 -3.35 13.76
N PRO A 157 -32.49 -3.78 14.03
CA PRO A 157 -33.66 -3.22 13.38
C PRO A 157 -33.87 -1.73 13.70
#